data_AF-A0A172Z949-F1
#
_entry.id   AF-A0A172Z949-F1
#
_cell.length_a   1.000
_cell.length_b   1.000
_cell.length_c   1.000
_cell.angle_alpha   90.00
_cell.angle_beta   90.00
_cell.angle_gamma   90.00
#
_symmetry.space_group_name_H-M   'P 1'
#
loop_
_entity.id
_entity.type
_entity.pdbx_description
1 polymer ?
#
loop_
_entity_poly.entity_id
_entity_poly.type
_entity_poly.pdbx_seq_one_letter_code
_entity_poly.pdbx_strand_id
1 'polypeptide(L)' 'MNQSTDTIYRNKAAADYLGGISLVTLWRLSQTEGFPRKIKLSTRAVGYRKSELDAWLATRQGEVA' A
#
# COMPACT_ATOMS: atom_id res chain seq x y z
N MET A 1 16.51 -2.44 -19.72
CA MET A 1 15.87 -3.53 -18.95
C MET A 1 15.52 -3.01 -17.57
N ASN A 2 14.24 -3.05 -17.20
CA ASN A 2 13.73 -3.38 -15.84
C ASN A 2 12.24 -3.04 -15.78
N GLN A 3 11.43 -3.89 -16.40
CA GLN A 3 10.04 -4.03 -15.99
C GLN A 3 10.06 -4.83 -14.69
N SER A 4 10.35 -4.16 -13.57
CA SER A 4 10.13 -4.75 -12.26
C SER A 4 8.64 -5.11 -12.22
N THR A 5 8.32 -6.39 -12.20
CA THR A 5 6.96 -6.91 -12.00
C THR A 5 6.52 -6.58 -10.57
N ASP A 6 6.24 -5.30 -10.31
CA ASP A 6 5.73 -4.84 -9.03
C ASP A 6 4.25 -5.20 -8.98
N THR A 7 3.93 -6.22 -8.18
CA THR A 7 2.57 -6.68 -8.00
C THR A 7 1.74 -5.55 -7.40
N ILE A 8 0.77 -5.06 -8.17
CA ILE A 8 -0.14 -4.02 -7.68
C ILE A 8 -1.30 -4.67 -6.92
N TYR A 9 -1.37 -4.41 -5.62
CA TYR A 9 -2.48 -4.82 -4.79
C TYR A 9 -3.61 -3.80 -4.85
N ARG A 10 -4.81 -4.25 -5.23
CA ARG A 10 -6.04 -3.45 -5.07
C ARG A 10 -6.32 -3.23 -3.59
N ASN A 11 -7.18 -2.26 -3.27
CA ASN A 11 -7.54 -1.92 -1.89
C ASN A 11 -7.79 -3.13 -0.97
N LYS A 12 -8.60 -4.12 -1.40
CA LYS A 12 -8.86 -5.32 -0.59
C LYS A 12 -7.58 -6.12 -0.29
N ALA A 13 -6.76 -6.37 -1.30
CA ALA A 13 -5.52 -7.12 -1.15
C ALA A 13 -4.47 -6.34 -0.34
N ALA A 14 -4.41 -5.02 -0.51
CA ALA A 14 -3.52 -4.17 0.28
C ALA A 14 -3.92 -4.14 1.76
N ALA A 15 -5.22 -4.07 2.04
CA ALA A 15 -5.74 -4.16 3.42
C ALA A 15 -5.41 -5.51 4.06
N ASP A 16 -5.60 -6.60 3.32
CA ASP A 16 -5.25 -7.96 3.75
C ASP A 16 -3.75 -8.08 4.04
N TYR A 17 -2.91 -7.58 3.13
CA TYR A 17 -1.45 -7.57 3.24
C TYR A 17 -0.94 -6.78 4.45
N LEU A 18 -1.61 -5.69 4.81
CA LEU A 18 -1.28 -4.84 5.96
C LEU A 18 -1.71 -5.45 7.32
N GLY A 19 -2.10 -6.73 7.35
CA GLY A 19 -2.55 -7.42 8.56
C GLY A 19 -4.06 -7.56 8.67
N GLY A 20 -4.79 -7.65 7.55
CA GLY A 20 -6.24 -7.88 7.56
C GLY A 20 -7.07 -6.67 7.99
N ILE A 21 -6.61 -5.45 7.71
CA ILE A 21 -7.31 -4.23 8.15
C ILE A 21 -8.54 -3.92 7.29
N SER A 22 -9.49 -3.17 7.85
CA SER A 22 -10.65 -2.68 7.10
C SER A 22 -10.26 -1.69 5.99
N LEU A 23 -11.03 -1.66 4.89
CA LEU A 23 -10.84 -0.71 3.79
C LEU A 23 -10.91 0.76 4.23
N VAL A 24 -11.71 1.05 5.25
CA VAL A 24 -11.80 2.39 5.85
C VAL A 24 -10.50 2.76 6.55
N THR A 25 -9.88 1.82 7.26
CA THR A 25 -8.57 2.01 7.88
C THR A 25 -7.49 2.25 6.83
N LEU A 26 -7.49 1.47 5.75
CA LEU A 26 -6.61 1.69 4.60
C LEU A 26 -6.80 3.08 3.99
N TRP A 27 -8.05 3.54 3.85
CA TRP A 27 -8.32 4.89 3.34
C TRP A 27 -7.80 5.97 4.27
N ARG A 28 -7.98 5.83 5.59
CA ARG A 28 -7.44 6.75 6.60
C ARG A 28 -5.92 6.80 6.56
N LEU A 29 -5.26 5.64 6.51
CA LEU A 29 -3.80 5.53 6.38
C LEU A 29 -3.32 6.23 5.11
N SER A 30 -4.03 6.09 4.00
CA SER A 30 -3.68 6.80 2.77
C SER A 30 -3.81 8.33 2.85
N GLN A 31 -4.50 8.88 3.86
CA GLN A 31 -4.50 10.33 4.12
C GLN A 31 -3.32 10.75 5.02
N THR A 32 -2.65 9.79 5.66
CA THR A 32 -1.48 10.05 6.51
C THR A 32 -0.25 10.26 5.64
N GLU A 33 0.56 11.27 5.99
CA GLU A 33 1.84 11.52 5.34
C GLU A 33 2.78 10.32 5.57
N GLY A 34 3.37 9.82 4.50
CA GLY A 34 4.24 8.64 4.51
C GLY A 34 3.59 7.35 3.98
N PHE A 35 2.27 7.29 3.82
CA PHE A 35 1.64 6.09 3.22
C PHE A 35 1.90 6.00 1.69
N PRO A 36 2.04 4.78 1.13
CA PRO A 36 2.28 4.58 -0.30
C PRO A 36 1.24 5.24 -1.20
N ARG A 37 1.70 5.79 -2.33
CA ARG A 37 0.83 6.52 -3.25
C ARG A 37 -0.16 5.59 -3.93
N LYS A 38 -1.42 6.04 -4.02
CA LYS A 38 -2.47 5.37 -4.79
C LYS A 38 -2.12 5.40 -6.28
N ILE A 39 -2.06 4.22 -6.89
CA ILE A 39 -1.92 4.05 -8.33
C ILE A 39 -3.29 3.82 -8.91
N LYS A 40 -3.69 4.71 -9.82
CA LYS A 40 -4.96 4.58 -10.53
C LYS A 40 -4.79 3.54 -11.64
N LEU A 41 -5.41 2.38 -11.46
CA LEU A 41 -5.41 1.29 -12.44
C LEU A 41 -6.47 1.50 -13.52
N SER A 42 -7.62 2.06 -13.12
CA SER A 42 -8.77 2.32 -13.99
C SER A 42 -9.61 3.46 -13.39
N THR A 43 -10.59 3.96 -14.15
CA THR A 43 -11.57 4.97 -13.72
C THR A 43 -12.19 4.68 -12.35
N ARG A 44 -12.42 3.41 -12.01
CA ARG A 44 -13.02 2.99 -10.73
C ARG A 44 -12.11 2.14 -9.83
N ALA A 45 -10.86 1.91 -10.24
CA ALA A 45 -9.96 1.02 -9.51
C ALA A 45 -8.64 1.72 -9.19
N VAL A 46 -8.28 1.68 -7.91
CA VAL A 46 -6.99 2.11 -7.39
C VAL A 46 -6.29 0.92 -6.71
N GLY A 47 -4.97 0.95 -6.69
CA GLY A 47 -4.14 -0.03 -6.02
C GLY A 47 -2.84 0.57 -5.53
N TYR A 48 -2.05 -0.23 -4.84
CA TYR A 48 -0.77 0.12 -4.25
C TYR A 48 0.28 -0.88 -4.71
N ARG A 49 1.49 -0.40 -4.97
CA ARG A 49 2.63 -1.29 -5.25
C ARG A 49 2.99 -2.07 -4.01
N LYS A 50 3.29 -3.36 -4.19
CA LYS A 50 3.77 -4.21 -3.11
C LYS A 50 5.07 -3.65 -2.53
N SER A 51 6.00 -3.21 -3.38
CA SER A 51 7.28 -2.69 -2.91
C SER A 51 7.14 -1.40 -2.09
N GLU A 52 6.16 -0.54 -2.41
CA GLU A 52 5.92 0.66 -1.59
C GLU A 52 5.23 0.32 -0.26
N LEU A 53 4.34 -0.67 -0.23
CA LEU A 53 3.76 -1.18 1.02
C LEU A 53 4.82 -1.81 1.92
N ASP A 54 5.75 -2.57 1.34
CA ASP A 54 6.87 -3.19 2.04
C ASP A 54 7.84 -2.13 2.60
N ALA A 55 8.23 -1.15 1.80
CA ALA A 55 9.05 -0.03 2.24
C ALA A 55 8.38 0.78 3.38
N TRP A 56 7.06 0.94 3.33
CA TRP A 56 6.29 1.60 4.38
C TRP A 56 6.26 0.79 5.68
N LEU A 57 6.03 -0.52 5.59
CA LEU A 57 6.12 -1.43 6.73
C LEU A 57 7.53 -1.40 7.34
N ALA A 58 8.56 -1.43 6.51
CA ALA A 58 9.96 -1.33 6.94
C ALA A 58 10.25 0.01 7.65
N THR A 59 9.71 1.12 7.14
CA THR A 59 9.85 2.44 7.78
C THR A 59 9.22 2.47 9.16
N ARG A 60 8.05 1.84 9.36
CA ARG A 60 7.39 1.73 10.67
C ARG A 60 8.04 0.74 11.62
N GLN A 61 8.56 -0.38 11.12
CA GLN A 61 9.26 -1.37 11.95
C GLN A 61 10.65 -0.88 12.38
N GLY A 62 11.24 0.07 11.66
CA GLY A 62 12.46 0.79 12.08
C GLY A 62 12.24 1.80 13.21
N GLU A 63 10.99 2.01 13.64
CA GLU A 63 10.60 2.92 14.72
C GLU A 63 10.21 2.13 15.98
N VAL A 64 11.05 1.17 16.35
CA VAL A 64 11.01 0.52 17.68
C VAL A 64 12.37 0.69 18.32
N ALA A 65 12.44 1.70 19.20
CA ALA A 65 13.50 1.88 20.19
C ALA A 65 13.28 0.95 21.39
#